data_AF-A0A078SL54-F1
#
_entry.id   AF-A0A078SL54-F1
#
_cell.length_a   1.000
_cell.length_b   1.000
_cell.length_c   1.000
_cell.angle_alpha   90.00
_cell.angle_beta   90.00
_cell.angle_gamma   90.00
#
_symmetry.space_group_name_H-M   'P 1'
#
loop_
_entity.id
_entity.type
_entity.pdbx_description
1 polymer ?
#
loop_
_entity_poly.entity_id
_entity_poly.type
_entity_poly.pdbx_seq_one_letter_code
_entity_poly.pdbx_strand_id
1 'polypeptide(L)'
;MINFKTIIRIIGILLLLETVMFLVCSSVSFYYRESDMLDFWKAGGITAGIGLLLAALGKGGERQLTRRDGYVLVSFAWVAFSLFGMLPFYIGGYIPDIADAFFETMSGFSSTGATILDDIESLPH
;
A
#
# COMPACT_ATOMS: atom_id res chain seq x y z
N MET A 1 -4.04 11.41 25.98
CA MET A 1 -2.75 11.46 25.26
C MET A 1 -2.90 10.59 24.01
N ILE A 2 -2.21 10.88 22.91
CA ILE A 2 -2.39 10.12 21.65
C ILE A 2 -1.76 8.73 21.80
N ASN A 3 -2.49 7.69 21.41
CA ASN A 3 -2.05 6.31 21.53
C ASN A 3 -1.32 5.84 20.25
N PHE A 4 -0.08 6.30 20.12
CA PHE A 4 0.76 5.98 18.96
C PHE A 4 1.01 4.48 18.76
N LYS A 5 1.09 3.70 19.84
CA LYS A 5 1.28 2.24 19.75
C LYS A 5 0.11 1.58 19.03
N THR A 6 -1.12 1.93 19.39
CA THR A 6 -2.32 1.40 18.73
C THR A 6 -2.42 1.87 17.28
N ILE A 7 -2.08 3.14 17.00
CA ILE A 7 -2.07 3.68 15.62
C ILE A 7 -1.07 2.90 14.74
N ILE A 8 0.18 2.77 15.19
CA ILE A 8 1.23 2.03 14.48
C ILE A 8 0.82 0.58 14.22
N ARG A 9 0.19 -0.07 15.22
CA ARG A 9 -0.31 -1.43 15.06
C ARG A 9 -1.36 -1.55 13.96
N ILE A 10 -2.30 -0.61 13.91
CA ILE A 10 -3.38 -0.64 12.92
C ILE A 10 -2.82 -0.38 11.54
N ILE A 11 -1.92 0.60 11.37
CA ILE A 11 -1.23 0.83 10.09
C ILE A 11 -0.52 -0.46 9.64
N GLY A 12 0.21 -1.13 10.54
CA GLY A 12 0.85 -2.40 10.22
C GLY A 12 -0.12 -3.48 9.74
N ILE A 13 -1.26 -3.64 10.41
CA ILE A 13 -2.31 -4.58 9.99
C ILE A 13 -2.89 -4.21 8.61
N LEU A 14 -3.07 -2.93 8.36
CA LEU A 14 -3.59 -2.45 7.09
C LEU A 14 -2.60 -2.70 5.93
N LEU A 15 -1.30 -2.53 6.15
CA LEU A 15 -0.27 -2.91 5.16
C LEU A 15 -0.24 -4.43 4.90
N LEU A 16 -0.55 -5.25 5.92
CA LEU A 16 -0.71 -6.69 5.71
C LEU A 16 -1.94 -7.03 4.87
N LEU A 17 -3.02 -6.25 4.99
CA LEU A 17 -4.17 -6.37 4.10
C LEU A 17 -3.79 -6.00 2.66
N GLU A 18 -3.04 -4.92 2.48
CA GLU A 18 -2.51 -4.49 1.17
C GLU A 18 -1.61 -5.57 0.54
N THR A 19 -0.77 -6.22 1.34
CA THR A 19 0.02 -7.38 0.89
C THR A 19 -0.87 -8.48 0.30
N VAL A 20 -2.01 -8.78 0.94
CA VAL A 20 -2.95 -9.78 0.40
C VAL A 20 -3.51 -9.32 -0.94
N MET A 21 -3.78 -8.03 -1.12
CA MET A 21 -4.22 -7.49 -2.41
C MET A 21 -3.13 -7.64 -3.49
N PHE A 22 -1.86 -7.39 -3.17
CA PHE A 22 -0.77 -7.67 -4.11
C PHE A 22 -0.67 -9.16 -4.49
N LEU A 23 -0.95 -10.08 -3.57
CA LEU A 23 -1.00 -11.51 -3.90
C LEU A 23 -2.18 -11.85 -4.83
N VAL A 24 -3.29 -11.12 -4.73
CA VAL A 24 -4.40 -11.23 -5.69
C VAL A 24 -3.96 -10.74 -7.07
N CYS A 25 -3.34 -9.55 -7.18
CA CYS A 25 -2.80 -9.04 -8.45
C CYS A 25 -1.75 -9.98 -9.05
N SER A 26 -0.84 -10.52 -8.22
CA SER A 26 0.11 -11.54 -8.66
C SER A 26 -0.57 -12.79 -9.21
N SER A 27 -1.73 -13.18 -8.68
CA SER A 27 -2.48 -14.34 -9.18
C SER A 27 -3.13 -14.05 -10.53
N VAL A 28 -3.57 -12.81 -10.75
CA VAL A 28 -4.08 -12.34 -12.05
C VAL A 28 -2.96 -12.36 -13.09
N SER A 29 -1.82 -11.76 -12.79
CA SER A 29 -0.64 -11.79 -13.66
C SER A 29 -0.19 -13.22 -14.03
N PHE A 30 -0.23 -14.15 -13.06
CA PHE A 30 0.05 -15.57 -13.32
C PHE A 30 -0.97 -16.21 -14.28
N TYR A 31 -2.27 -15.88 -14.13
CA TYR A 31 -3.32 -16.40 -15.01
C TYR A 31 -3.16 -15.92 -16.45
N TYR A 32 -2.80 -14.64 -16.64
CA TYR A 32 -2.53 -14.04 -17.95
C TYR A 32 -1.14 -14.37 -18.52
N ARG A 33 -0.29 -15.07 -17.76
CA ARG A 33 1.09 -15.45 -18.12
C ARG A 33 2.02 -14.26 -18.37
N GLU A 34 1.83 -13.22 -17.57
CA GLU A 34 2.64 -12.01 -17.61
C GLU A 34 3.88 -12.13 -16.71
N SER A 35 4.85 -11.24 -16.93
CA SER A 35 6.12 -11.23 -16.18
C SER A 35 6.05 -10.50 -14.84
N ASP A 36 4.95 -9.79 -14.57
CA ASP A 36 4.77 -8.83 -13.47
C ASP A 36 4.54 -9.47 -12.11
N MET A 37 4.30 -10.78 -12.11
CA MET A 37 4.19 -11.59 -10.91
C MET A 37 5.33 -11.31 -9.94
N LEU A 38 6.58 -11.21 -10.43
CA LEU A 38 7.74 -10.98 -9.56
C LEU A 38 7.72 -9.59 -8.91
N ASP A 39 7.15 -8.58 -9.56
CA ASP A 39 7.14 -7.21 -9.04
C ASP A 39 6.08 -7.04 -7.96
N PHE A 40 4.92 -7.67 -8.11
CA PHE A 40 3.94 -7.81 -7.03
C PHE A 40 4.48 -8.62 -5.85
N TRP A 41 5.28 -9.66 -6.08
CA TRP A 41 5.91 -10.43 -5.00
C TRP A 41 6.96 -9.61 -4.24
N LYS A 42 7.78 -8.82 -4.93
CA LYS A 42 8.76 -7.92 -4.29
C LYS A 42 8.03 -6.84 -3.49
N ALA A 43 7.04 -6.18 -4.08
CA ALA A 43 6.21 -5.16 -3.42
C ALA A 43 5.50 -5.73 -2.19
N GLY A 44 4.86 -6.90 -2.35
CA GLY A 44 4.23 -7.65 -1.26
C GLY A 44 5.21 -8.05 -0.16
N GLY A 45 6.40 -8.54 -0.51
CA GLY A 45 7.42 -8.91 0.47
C GLY A 45 7.91 -7.72 1.32
N ILE A 46 8.16 -6.57 0.68
CA ILE A 46 8.54 -5.32 1.36
C ILE A 46 7.40 -4.85 2.27
N THR A 47 6.19 -4.79 1.73
CA THR A 47 5.00 -4.31 2.44
C THR A 47 4.64 -5.21 3.62
N ALA A 48 4.76 -6.54 3.46
CA ALA A 48 4.56 -7.51 4.52
C ALA A 48 5.61 -7.38 5.62
N GLY A 49 6.88 -7.22 5.25
CA GLY A 49 7.99 -7.04 6.20
C GLY A 49 7.77 -5.81 7.09
N ILE A 50 7.42 -4.67 6.48
CA ILE A 50 7.11 -3.45 7.21
C ILE A 50 5.81 -3.59 8.00
N GLY A 51 4.76 -4.16 7.42
CA GLY A 51 3.47 -4.38 8.07
C GLY A 51 3.59 -5.23 9.35
N LEU A 52 4.33 -6.34 9.28
CA LEU A 52 4.63 -7.20 10.42
C LEU A 52 5.46 -6.46 11.49
N LEU A 53 6.47 -5.71 11.06
CA LEU A 53 7.30 -4.92 11.98
C LEU A 53 6.47 -3.89 12.74
N LEU A 54 5.64 -3.10 12.05
CA LEU A 54 4.77 -2.10 12.67
C LEU A 54 3.72 -2.77 13.58
N ALA A 55 3.11 -3.87 13.15
CA ALA A 55 2.17 -4.63 13.97
C ALA A 55 2.81 -5.15 15.27
N ALA A 56 4.08 -5.58 15.21
CA ALA A 56 4.85 -6.02 16.37
C ALA A 56 5.23 -4.85 17.30
N LEU A 57 5.71 -3.73 16.75
CA LEU A 57 6.08 -2.53 17.50
C LEU A 57 4.89 -1.88 18.20
N GLY A 58 3.70 -1.94 17.59
CA GLY A 58 2.47 -1.43 18.16
C GLY A 58 1.79 -2.36 19.18
N LYS A 59 2.38 -3.53 19.47
CA LYS A 59 1.86 -4.47 20.46
C LYS A 59 1.85 -3.83 21.86
N GLY A 60 0.75 -4.01 22.59
CA GLY A 60 0.59 -3.45 23.95
C GLY A 60 0.08 -2.00 24.00
N GLY A 61 -0.39 -1.44 22.88
CA GLY A 61 -1.20 -0.23 22.90
C GLY A 61 -2.58 -0.45 23.55
N GLU A 62 -3.17 0.61 24.13
CA GLU A 62 -4.51 0.54 24.71
C GLU A 62 -5.57 0.24 23.63
N ARG A 63 -6.60 -0.53 23.98
CA ARG A 63 -7.64 -0.96 23.04
C ARG A 63 -8.60 0.16 22.63
N GLN A 64 -8.65 1.26 23.38
CA GLN A 64 -9.63 2.32 23.15
C GLN A 64 -8.98 3.43 22.31
N LEU A 65 -9.51 3.64 21.10
CA LEU A 65 -9.14 4.77 20.26
C LEU A 65 -9.97 5.99 20.64
N THR A 66 -9.30 7.10 20.92
CA THR A 66 -9.97 8.40 21.06
C THR A 66 -10.23 9.01 19.68
N ARG A 67 -11.11 10.02 19.61
CA ARG A 67 -11.36 10.76 18.35
C ARG A 67 -10.08 11.36 17.75
N ARG A 68 -9.16 11.83 18.60
CA ARG A 68 -7.86 12.39 18.18
C ARG A 68 -6.97 11.33 17.53
N ASP A 69 -6.97 10.11 18.08
CA ASP A 69 -6.22 8.99 17.51
C ASP A 69 -6.76 8.61 16.13
N GLY A 70 -8.08 8.67 15.95
CA GLY A 70 -8.74 8.41 14.67
C GLY A 70 -8.30 9.37 13.56
N TYR A 71 -8.25 10.69 13.83
CA TYR A 71 -7.79 11.67 12.83
C TYR A 71 -6.34 11.41 12.40
N VAL A 72 -5.47 11.11 13.37
CA VAL A 72 -4.07 10.80 13.11
C VAL A 72 -3.96 9.50 12.31
N LEU A 73 -4.66 8.45 12.74
CA LEU A 73 -4.66 7.15 12.08
C LEU A 73 -5.06 7.25 10.60
N VAL A 74 -6.18 7.90 10.29
CA VAL A 74 -6.67 8.02 8.91
C VAL A 74 -5.69 8.81 8.05
N SER A 75 -5.16 9.92 8.57
CA SER A 75 -4.21 10.76 7.82
C SER A 75 -2.94 9.99 7.45
N PHE A 76 -2.36 9.25 8.41
CA PHE A 76 -1.18 8.43 8.13
C PHE A 76 -1.49 7.17 7.31
N ALA A 77 -2.69 6.61 7.43
CA ALA A 77 -3.09 5.45 6.64
C ALA A 77 -3.07 5.79 5.14
N TRP A 78 -3.66 6.91 4.71
CA TRP A 78 -3.66 7.29 3.30
C TRP A 78 -2.26 7.46 2.72
N VAL A 79 -1.36 8.11 3.49
CA VAL A 79 0.03 8.29 3.07
C VAL A 79 0.77 6.95 3.00
N ALA A 80 0.57 6.07 4.00
CA ALA A 80 1.19 4.76 4.02
C ALA A 80 0.73 3.89 2.84
N PHE A 81 -0.58 3.75 2.63
CA PHE A 81 -1.12 3.00 1.50
C PHE A 81 -0.61 3.53 0.17
N SER A 82 -0.55 4.84 -0.02
CA SER A 82 -0.07 5.39 -1.30
C SER A 82 1.42 5.13 -1.50
N LEU A 83 2.21 5.14 -0.42
CA LEU A 83 3.64 4.87 -0.47
C LEU A 83 3.97 3.39 -0.72
N PHE A 84 3.19 2.45 -0.17
CA PHE A 84 3.41 1.02 -0.39
C PHE A 84 2.69 0.52 -1.65
N GLY A 85 1.50 1.04 -1.92
CA GLY A 85 0.71 0.82 -3.13
C GLY A 85 1.42 1.19 -4.43
N MET A 86 2.33 2.17 -4.39
CA MET A 86 3.11 2.56 -5.58
C MET A 86 4.26 1.60 -5.93
N LEU A 87 4.61 0.67 -5.02
CA LEU A 87 5.76 -0.21 -5.21
C LEU A 87 5.70 -1.06 -6.49
N PRO A 88 4.56 -1.68 -6.88
CA PRO A 88 4.50 -2.42 -8.14
C PRO A 88 4.79 -1.54 -9.36
N PHE A 89 4.26 -0.31 -9.40
CA PHE A 89 4.52 0.63 -10.49
C PHE A 89 6.00 1.01 -10.59
N TYR A 90 6.62 1.29 -9.44
CA TYR A 90 8.02 1.72 -9.39
C TYR A 90 8.99 0.55 -9.65
N ILE A 91 8.75 -0.61 -9.04
CA ILE A 91 9.61 -1.80 -9.19
C ILE A 91 9.50 -2.40 -10.59
N GLY A 92 8.30 -2.43 -11.17
CA GLY A 92 8.07 -2.89 -12.55
C GLY A 92 8.55 -1.91 -13.62
N GLY A 93 8.93 -0.68 -13.23
CA GLY A 93 9.41 0.35 -14.15
C GLY A 93 8.31 1.01 -14.99
N TYR A 94 7.05 0.77 -14.65
CA TYR A 94 5.88 1.39 -15.30
C TYR A 94 5.82 2.89 -15.07
N ILE A 95 6.14 3.31 -13.85
CA ILE A 95 6.23 4.72 -13.46
C ILE A 95 7.56 4.91 -12.71
N PRO A 96 8.64 5.30 -13.41
CA PRO A 96 9.97 5.39 -12.81
C PRO A 96 10.15 6.63 -11.92
N ASP A 97 9.31 7.67 -12.06
CA ASP A 97 9.31 8.80 -11.15
C ASP A 97 8.48 8.50 -9.89
N ILE A 98 9.07 8.77 -8.72
CA ILE A 98 8.45 8.45 -7.43
C ILE A 98 7.22 9.32 -7.18
N ALA A 99 7.25 10.60 -7.56
CA ALA A 99 6.13 11.50 -7.33
C ALA A 99 4.94 11.12 -8.20
N ASP A 100 5.19 10.74 -9.45
CA ASP A 100 4.14 10.28 -10.37
C ASP A 100 3.54 8.95 -9.91
N ALA A 101 4.36 7.99 -9.49
CA ALA A 101 3.88 6.69 -9.01
C ALA A 101 3.06 6.84 -7.71
N PHE A 102 3.49 7.73 -6.82
CA PHE A 102 2.74 8.08 -5.62
C PHE A 102 1.41 8.76 -5.97
N PHE A 103 1.43 9.70 -6.93
CA PHE A 103 0.22 10.40 -7.38
C PHE A 103 -0.80 9.45 -7.99
N GLU A 104 -0.37 8.56 -8.90
CA GLU A 104 -1.23 7.57 -9.56
C GLU A 104 -1.90 6.68 -8.52
N THR A 105 -1.12 6.20 -7.56
CA THR A 105 -1.60 5.34 -6.48
C THR A 105 -2.60 6.07 -5.58
N MET A 106 -2.28 7.30 -5.16
CA MET A 106 -3.16 8.11 -4.32
C MET A 106 -4.48 8.44 -5.04
N SER A 107 -4.40 8.76 -6.34
CA SER A 107 -5.57 9.02 -7.18
C SER A 107 -6.50 7.80 -7.25
N GLY A 108 -5.93 6.61 -7.47
CA GLY A 108 -6.68 5.35 -7.49
C GLY A 108 -7.35 5.03 -6.15
N PHE A 109 -6.60 5.07 -5.04
CA PHE A 109 -7.14 4.75 -3.71
C PHE A 109 -8.21 5.73 -3.23
N SER A 110 -8.09 7.01 -3.60
CA SER A 110 -9.07 8.04 -3.26
C SER A 110 -10.28 8.07 -4.18
N SER A 111 -10.34 7.17 -5.18
CA SER A 111 -11.36 7.17 -6.25
C SER A 111 -11.45 8.50 -7.02
N THR A 112 -10.34 9.25 -7.10
CA THR A 112 -10.27 10.51 -7.85
C THR A 112 -10.32 10.24 -9.35
N GLY A 113 -9.63 9.19 -9.81
CA GLY A 113 -9.62 8.79 -11.22
C GLY A 113 -8.84 9.72 -12.16
N ALA A 114 -7.94 10.53 -11.62
CA ALA A 114 -6.92 11.24 -12.41
C ALA A 114 -5.76 10.28 -12.70
N THR A 115 -5.17 10.37 -13.90
CA THR A 115 -4.03 9.54 -14.30
C THR A 115 -2.91 10.37 -14.90
N ILE A 116 -1.67 9.96 -14.66
CA ILE A 116 -0.47 10.48 -15.35
C ILE A 116 -0.14 9.68 -16.61
N LEU A 117 -0.77 8.53 -16.80
CA LEU A 117 -0.48 7.62 -17.90
C LEU A 117 -1.30 8.03 -19.14
N ASP A 118 -0.61 8.31 -20.24
CA ASP A 118 -1.26 8.65 -21.51
C ASP A 118 -1.93 7.42 -22.18
N ASP A 119 -1.36 6.22 -21.99
CA ASP A 119 -1.85 4.97 -22.55
C ASP A 119 -1.89 3.87 -21.48
N ILE A 120 -2.97 3.85 -20.69
CA ILE A 120 -3.21 2.85 -19.64
C ILE A 120 -3.40 1.45 -20.25
N GLU A 121 -3.96 1.35 -21.46
CA GLU A 121 -4.26 0.05 -22.10
C GLU A 121 -2.99 -0.70 -22.51
N SER A 122 -1.84 -0.01 -22.55
CA SER A 122 -0.53 -0.63 -22.77
C SER A 122 0.05 -1.35 -21.55
N LEU A 123 -0.54 -1.15 -20.35
CA LEU A 123 -0.09 -1.81 -19.12
C LEU A 123 -0.57 -3.27 -19.03
N PRO A 124 0.14 -4.12 -18.26
CA PRO A 124 -0.30 -5.48 -17.93
C PRO A 124 -1.64 -5.54 -17.19
N HIS A 125 -2.29 -6.70 -17.23
CA HIS A 125 -3.66 -6.93 -16.73
C HIS A 125 -3.80 -7.08 -15.20
#